data_AF-A0A2I0DXA8-F1
#
_entry.id   AF-A0A2I0DXA8-F1
#
_cell.length_a   1.000
_cell.length_b   1.000
_cell.length_c   1.000
_cell.angle_alpha   90.00
_cell.angle_beta   90.00
_cell.angle_gamma   90.00
#
_symmetry.space_group_name_H-M   'P 1'
#
loop_
_entity.id
_entity.type
_entity.pdbx_description
1 polymer ?
#
loop_
_entity_poly.entity_id
_entity_poly.type
_entity_poly.pdbx_seq_one_letter_code
_entity_poly.pdbx_strand_id
1 'polypeptide(L)' 'MAKMDFSVINDTTAKSFNEQKNLIKRVFKGNTVLCQTCKQVLEMKLPVKGQDKTVSGIRCKKGCTDIELDMEIIL' A
#
# COMPACT_ATOMS: atom_id res chain seq x y z
N MET A 1 35.09 -16.18 -10.34
CA MET A 1 33.83 -15.42 -10.47
C MET A 1 32.95 -15.81 -9.30
N ALA A 2 32.75 -14.93 -8.33
CA ALA A 2 31.85 -15.21 -7.21
C ALA A 2 30.42 -15.34 -7.74
N LYS A 3 29.80 -16.49 -7.53
CA LYS A 3 28.41 -16.75 -7.89
C LYS A 3 27.56 -15.87 -6.98
N MET A 4 27.03 -14.75 -7.50
CA MET A 4 26.14 -13.88 -6.74
C MET A 4 24.94 -14.70 -6.28
N ASP A 5 24.77 -14.81 -4.96
CA ASP A 5 23.64 -15.51 -4.37
C ASP A 5 22.43 -14.56 -4.32
N PHE A 6 21.48 -14.78 -5.23
CA PHE A 6 20.26 -13.99 -5.35
C PHE A 6 19.12 -14.50 -4.46
N SER A 7 19.32 -15.59 -3.71
CA SER A 7 18.28 -16.18 -2.85
C SER A 7 17.79 -15.16 -1.81
N VAL A 8 18.72 -14.49 -1.13
CA VAL A 8 18.42 -13.46 -0.12
C VAL A 8 17.60 -12.31 -0.69
N ILE A 9 17.90 -11.88 -1.92
CA ILE A 9 17.19 -10.79 -2.59
C ILE A 9 15.76 -11.24 -2.94
N ASN A 10 15.60 -12.46 -3.47
CA ASN A 10 14.29 -13.02 -3.81
C ASN A 10 13.41 -13.16 -2.56
N ASP A 11 13.96 -13.71 -1.48
CA ASP A 11 13.22 -13.90 -0.22
C ASP A 11 12.80 -12.56 0.39
N THR A 12 13.72 -11.59 0.41
CA THR A 12 13.43 -10.24 0.90
C THR A 12 12.35 -9.56 0.06
N THR A 13 12.39 -9.75 -1.26
CA THR A 13 11.38 -9.20 -2.19
C THR A 13 10.01 -9.83 -1.96
N ALA A 14 9.95 -11.15 -1.84
CA ALA A 14 8.71 -11.88 -1.58
C ALA A 14 8.10 -11.48 -0.23
N LYS A 15 8.92 -11.31 0.81
CA LYS A 15 8.48 -10.83 2.12
C LYS A 15 7.89 -9.42 2.02
N SER A 16 8.61 -8.49 1.39
CA SER A 16 8.15 -7.10 1.21
C SER A 16 6.81 -7.04 0.46
N PHE A 17 6.67 -7.82 -0.61
CA PHE A 17 5.41 -7.90 -1.37
C PHE A 17 4.25 -8.39 -0.50
N ASN A 18 4.45 -9.47 0.26
CA ASN A 18 3.41 -10.03 1.12
C ASN A 18 3.01 -9.06 2.25
N GLU A 19 3.98 -8.34 2.82
CA GLU A 19 3.71 -7.31 3.83
C GLU A 19 2.86 -6.17 3.27
N GLN A 20 3.20 -5.66 2.08
CA GLN A 20 2.43 -4.62 1.40
C GLN A 20 1.01 -5.10 1.06
N LYS A 21 0.88 -6.30 0.50
CA LYS A 21 -0.42 -6.93 0.20
C LYS A 21 -1.30 -7.08 1.44
N ASN A 22 -0.71 -7.52 2.55
CA ASN A 22 -1.45 -7.70 3.81
C ASN A 22 -1.86 -6.36 4.43
N LEU A 23 -1.02 -5.33 4.32
CA LEU A 23 -1.36 -3.97 4.74
C LEU A 23 -2.59 -3.45 4.01
N ILE A 24 -2.60 -3.55 2.68
CA ILE A 24 -3.75 -3.15 1.84
C ILE A 24 -5.01 -3.89 2.28
N LYS A 25 -4.95 -5.24 2.37
CA LYS A 25 -6.08 -6.06 2.83
C LYS A 25 -6.63 -5.65 4.20
N ARG A 26 -5.75 -5.31 5.15
CA ARG A 26 -6.18 -4.90 6.51
C ARG A 26 -6.91 -3.56 6.49
N VAL A 27 -6.44 -2.61 5.69
CA VAL A 27 -7.08 -1.30 5.52
C VAL A 27 -8.47 -1.47 4.89
N PHE A 28 -8.60 -2.27 3.82
CA PHE A 28 -9.91 -2.55 3.20
C PHE A 28 -10.90 -3.29 4.10
N LYS A 29 -10.41 -4.07 5.07
CA LYS A 29 -11.24 -4.70 6.11
C LYS A 29 -11.72 -3.70 7.19
N GLY A 30 -11.36 -2.43 7.09
CA GLY A 30 -11.70 -1.40 8.08
C GLY A 30 -10.83 -1.42 9.34
N ASN A 31 -9.73 -2.19 9.35
CA ASN A 31 -8.84 -2.19 10.51
C ASN A 31 -8.05 -0.88 10.57
N THR A 32 -7.82 -0.36 11.77
CA THR A 32 -6.85 0.71 11.98
C THR A 32 -5.44 0.16 11.74
N VAL A 33 -4.76 0.69 10.73
CA VAL A 33 -3.36 0.35 10.41
C VAL A 33 -2.53 1.61 10.55
N LEU A 34 -1.40 1.51 11.25
CA LEU A 34 -0.47 2.62 11.44
C LEU A 34 0.65 2.54 10.38
N CYS A 35 1.05 3.70 9.87
CA CYS A 35 2.22 3.85 9.03
C CYS A 35 3.48 3.39 9.79
N GLN A 36 4.32 2.58 9.14
CA GLN A 36 5.52 2.05 9.78
C GLN A 36 6.53 3.16 10.15
N THR A 37 6.59 4.23 9.34
CA THR A 37 7.53 5.35 9.48
C THR A 37 7.08 6.40 10.50
N CYS A 38 5.85 6.94 10.36
CA CYS A 38 5.39 8.05 11.21
C CYS A 38 4.42 7.63 12.31
N LYS A 39 4.02 6.35 12.37
CA LYS A 39 3.04 5.80 13.32
C LYS A 39 1.66 6.45 13.29
N GLN A 40 1.37 7.30 12.30
CA GLN A 40 0.04 7.86 12.09
C GLN A 40 -0.87 6.83 11.40
N VAL A 41 -2.18 6.98 11.58
CA VAL A 41 -3.19 6.13 10.93
C VAL A 41 -3.10 6.29 9.40
N LEU A 42 -3.20 5.16 8.69
CA LEU A 42 -3.36 5.13 7.25
C LEU A 42 -4.82 5.40 6.88
N GLU A 43 -5.02 6.36 6.00
CA GLU A 43 -6.31 6.77 5.49
C GLU A 43 -6.49 6.26 4.06
N MET A 44 -7.69 5.79 3.74
CA MET A 44 -8.05 5.35 2.39
C MET A 44 -8.81 6.47 1.69
N LYS A 45 -8.37 6.81 0.48
CA LYS A 45 -9.04 7.74 -0.41
C LYS A 45 -9.75 6.95 -1.49
N LEU A 46 -11.08 6.97 -1.46
CA LEU A 46 -11.92 6.31 -2.45
C LEU A 46 -12.15 7.24 -3.65
N PRO A 47 -12.33 6.68 -4.86
CA PRO A 47 -12.77 7.47 -6.01
C PRO A 47 -14.18 8.01 -5.76
N VAL A 48 -14.45 9.24 -6.20
CA VAL A 48 -15.77 9.89 -6.07
C VAL A 48 -16.36 10.12 -7.45
N LYS A 49 -17.63 9.75 -7.65
CA LYS A 49 -18.33 9.90 -8.93
C LYS A 49 -18.32 11.37 -9.36
N GLY A 50 -17.93 11.64 -10.60
CA GLY A 50 -17.79 12.99 -11.15
C GLY A 50 -16.45 13.67 -10.84
N GLN A 51 -15.49 12.97 -10.23
CA GLN A 51 -14.10 13.41 -10.11
C GLN A 51 -13.16 12.44 -10.83
N ASP A 52 -13.05 12.58 -12.15
CA ASP A 52 -12.27 11.70 -13.04
C ASP A 52 -10.76 11.65 -12.74
N LYS A 53 -10.28 12.45 -11.78
CA LYS A 53 -8.85 12.60 -11.44
C LYS A 53 -8.54 12.42 -9.95
N THR A 54 -9.47 11.91 -9.14
CA THR A 54 -9.11 11.59 -7.75
C THR A 54 -8.24 10.35 -7.73
N VAL A 55 -6.92 10.55 -7.56
CA VAL A 55 -5.99 9.48 -7.19
C VAL A 55 -6.58 8.78 -5.97
N SER A 56 -6.89 7.52 -6.17
CA SER A 56 -7.49 6.65 -5.18
C SER A 56 -6.39 5.79 -4.58
N GLY A 57 -6.46 5.47 -3.29
CA GLY A 57 -5.31 4.87 -2.64
C GLY A 57 -5.31 4.88 -1.13
N ILE A 58 -4.17 4.50 -0.56
CA ILE A 58 -3.93 4.47 0.89
C ILE A 58 -2.73 5.37 1.19
N ARG A 59 -2.91 6.32 2.11
CA ARG A 59 -1.83 7.23 2.50
C ARG A 59 -1.85 7.58 3.98
N CYS A 60 -0.69 7.94 4.54
CA CYS A 60 -0.66 8.64 5.82
C CYS A 60 -0.63 10.16 5.61
N LYS A 61 -1.00 10.94 6.65
CA LYS A 61 -1.02 12.42 6.58
C LYS A 61 0.32 13.05 6.20
N LYS A 62 1.43 12.41 6.59
CA LYS A 62 2.80 12.86 6.28
C LYS A 62 3.29 12.45 4.89
N GLY A 63 2.60 11.53 4.20
CA GLY A 63 3.03 11.02 2.89
C GLY A 63 4.17 9.99 2.92
N CYS A 64 4.50 9.41 4.08
CA CYS A 64 5.52 8.36 4.18
C CYS A 64 5.12 7.05 3.52
N THR A 65 3.82 6.75 3.56
CA THR A 65 3.20 5.66 2.79
C THR A 65 2.21 6.34 1.88
N ASP A 66 2.36 6.13 0.58
CA ASP A 66 1.46 6.60 -0.46
C ASP A 66 1.33 5.49 -1.49
N ILE A 67 0.20 4.80 -1.48
CA ILE A 67 -0.09 3.66 -2.34
C ILE A 67 -1.25 4.07 -3.23
N GLU A 68 -0.95 4.30 -4.50
CA GLU A 68 -1.96 4.50 -5.52
C GLU A 68 -2.62 3.15 -5.86
N LEU A 69 -3.95 3.16 -5.90
CA LEU A 69 -4.76 2.02 -6.28
C LEU A 69 -5.59 2.41 -7.49
N ASP A 70 -5.59 1.52 -8.47
CA ASP A 70 -6.51 1.61 -9.60
C ASP A 70 -7.86 1.05 -9.15
N MET A 71 -8.83 1.96 -8.89
CA MET A 71 -10.15 1.62 -8.39
C MET A 71 -11.22 2.20 -9.32
N GLU A 72 -12.05 1.32 -9.86
CA GLU A 72 -13.23 1.70 -10.64
C GLU A 72 -14.47 1.81 -9.75
N ILE A 73 -15.28 2.84 -9.97
CA ILE A 73 -16.58 2.96 -9.31
C ILE A 73 -17.57 2.05 -10.04
N ILE A 74 -17.97 0.95 -9.40
CA ILE A 74 -19.05 0.07 -9.88
C ILE A 74 -20.34 0.49 -9.15
N LEU A 75 -21.00 1.54 -9.63
CA LEU A 75 -22.29 2.04 -9.11
C LEU A 75 -23.29 2.35 -10.23
#